data_AF-A0A9Q0PGW0-F1
#
_entry.id   AF-A0A9Q0PGW0-F1
#
_cell.length_a   1.000
_cell.length_b   1.000
_cell.length_c   1.000
_cell.angle_alpha   90.00
_cell.angle_beta   90.00
_cell.angle_gamma   90.00
#
_symmetry.space_group_name_H-M   'P 1'
#
loop_
_entity.id
_entity.type
_entity.pdbx_description
1 polymer ?
#
loop_
_entity_poly.entity_id
_entity_poly.type
_entity_poly.pdbx_seq_one_letter_code
_entity_poly.pdbx_strand_id
1 'polypeptide(L)'
;MADSDSSPQTAAFWAQADALLRKNLTYQKRNFNANCRLISFPFVLCTLLVITQKLVDNEINKKSNQCGCQCIDTNGDGKCETVCGLQFSDLDQSPSCPVPSPLKWPPLLQVPPPQYRAVRSASNPSTDLPDESCRQTGNCPVTILITGTNQTLGQSLAASMFSPPSPLNSTNSVLGSDSLTKQDSFLDPAFVEGSLYNIQSQCTSNSTVNVSVSLHASKSSSFNFVNETICVPSLNLWRNSSTEINDQIYRGYEKGNAERQYNEILGAYDFLNSNANNFNVNVWYNATNKDNYDGRFFLVRLPRALNLVSNAYLQLFQGRMELEFIKEMPKPATKLKLDIASLLGTLFFAWVVIQLFPVVLTALVYEKQQKLRIMMKMHGLGDGPYWMISYMYFLVICALYMVVFVAFGSLVGRPHYSSS
;
A
#
# COMPACT_ATOMS: atom_id res chain seq x y z
N MET A 1 63.18 33.78 -65.95
CA MET A 1 63.59 33.47 -64.57
C MET A 1 62.31 33.17 -63.82
N ALA A 2 62.14 31.93 -63.36
CA ALA A 2 60.89 31.43 -62.80
C ALA A 2 60.70 31.97 -61.37
N ASP A 3 59.57 32.61 -61.11
CA ASP A 3 59.10 32.88 -59.76
C ASP A 3 58.59 31.58 -59.14
N SER A 4 59.21 31.22 -58.02
CA SER A 4 58.92 30.04 -57.22
C SER A 4 57.55 30.17 -56.55
N ASP A 5 56.62 29.32 -56.96
CA ASP A 5 55.31 29.13 -56.34
C ASP A 5 55.50 28.50 -54.95
N SER A 6 55.60 29.34 -53.91
CA SER A 6 55.66 28.87 -52.53
C SER A 6 54.26 28.47 -52.08
N SER A 7 53.88 27.21 -52.35
CA SER A 7 52.69 26.59 -51.77
C SER A 7 52.74 26.73 -50.24
N PRO A 8 51.68 27.23 -49.57
CA PRO A 8 51.68 27.35 -48.11
C PRO A 8 51.78 25.95 -47.49
N GLN A 9 52.89 25.69 -46.81
CA GLN A 9 53.11 24.44 -46.08
C GLN A 9 52.03 24.31 -45.01
N THR A 10 51.07 23.41 -45.25
CA THR A 10 50.04 23.10 -44.27
C THR A 10 50.70 22.30 -43.15
N ALA A 11 50.60 22.79 -41.90
CA ALA A 11 51.16 22.08 -40.75
C ALA A 11 50.60 20.65 -40.68
N ALA A 12 51.46 19.67 -40.37
CA ALA A 12 51.04 18.28 -40.25
C ALA A 12 49.90 18.12 -39.22
N PHE A 13 48.97 17.20 -39.47
CA PHE A 13 47.78 16.97 -38.64
C PHE A 13 48.11 16.84 -37.14
N TRP A 14 49.21 16.15 -36.81
CA TRP A 14 49.67 15.98 -35.42
C TRP A 14 50.10 17.28 -34.73
N ALA A 15 50.72 18.21 -35.47
CA ALA A 15 51.10 19.52 -34.94
C ALA A 15 49.86 20.40 -34.70
N GLN A 16 48.86 20.30 -35.58
CA GLN A 16 47.56 20.98 -35.41
C GLN A 16 46.78 20.40 -34.21
N ALA A 17 46.82 19.07 -34.04
CA ALA A 17 46.19 18.39 -32.91
C ALA A 17 46.84 18.75 -31.55
N ASP A 18 48.17 18.76 -31.46
CA ASP A 18 48.88 19.16 -30.22
C ASP A 18 48.59 20.63 -29.85
N ALA A 19 48.56 21.53 -30.84
CA ALA A 19 48.22 22.93 -30.61
C ALA A 19 46.78 23.12 -30.08
N LEU A 20 45.81 22.40 -30.65
CA LEU A 20 44.41 22.41 -30.18
C LEU A 20 44.28 21.81 -28.78
N LEU A 21 45.02 20.74 -28.49
CA LEU A 21 45.01 20.09 -27.18
C LEU A 21 45.59 21.03 -26.11
N ARG A 22 46.74 21.65 -26.36
CA ARG A 22 47.34 22.64 -25.45
C ARG A 22 46.45 23.84 -25.22
N LYS A 23 45.76 24.33 -26.26
CA LYS A 23 44.76 25.39 -26.15
C LYS A 23 43.62 24.98 -25.22
N ASN A 24 43.02 23.82 -25.45
CA ASN A 24 41.90 23.35 -24.64
C ASN A 24 42.31 23.08 -23.19
N LEU A 25 43.51 22.52 -22.96
CA LEU A 25 44.09 22.39 -21.62
C LEU A 25 44.31 23.74 -20.95
N THR A 26 44.81 24.74 -21.67
CA THR A 26 45.03 26.09 -21.13
C THR A 26 43.71 26.77 -20.79
N TYR A 27 42.67 26.57 -21.61
CA TYR A 27 41.31 27.04 -21.34
C TYR A 27 40.75 26.41 -20.06
N GLN A 28 40.86 25.09 -19.91
CA GLN A 28 40.44 24.39 -18.69
C GLN A 28 41.26 24.82 -17.47
N LYS A 29 42.58 25.03 -17.60
CA LYS A 29 43.44 25.51 -16.52
C LYS A 29 43.06 26.92 -16.06
N ARG A 30 42.69 27.80 -16.98
CA ARG A 30 42.20 29.16 -16.66
C ARG A 30 40.82 29.14 -16.00
N ASN A 31 39.97 28.18 -16.35
CA ASN A 31 38.64 28.02 -15.77
C ASN A 31 38.61 26.94 -14.65
N PHE A 32 39.62 26.98 -13.78
CA PHE A 32 39.82 25.99 -12.72
C PHE A 32 38.61 25.87 -11.79
N ASN A 33 38.00 27.00 -11.41
CA ASN A 33 36.83 27.02 -10.52
C ASN A 33 35.62 26.26 -11.08
N ALA A 34 35.35 26.39 -12.39
CA ALA A 34 34.25 25.68 -13.04
C ALA A 34 34.53 24.17 -13.13
N ASN A 35 35.78 23.79 -13.39
CA ASN A 35 36.19 22.39 -13.45
C ASN A 35 36.15 21.72 -12.06
N CYS A 36 36.59 22.43 -11.01
CA CYS A 36 36.44 21.94 -9.63
C CYS A 36 34.98 21.70 -9.28
N ARG A 37 34.07 22.64 -9.64
CA ARG A 37 32.63 22.48 -9.41
C ARG A 37 32.04 21.30 -10.17
N LEU A 38 32.46 21.08 -11.42
CA LEU A 38 32.01 19.96 -12.24
C LEU A 38 32.41 18.62 -11.61
N ILE A 39 33.69 18.51 -11.18
CA ILE A 39 34.23 17.32 -10.54
C ILE A 39 33.57 17.07 -9.19
N SER A 40 33.31 18.11 -8.39
CA SER A 40 32.70 17.97 -7.05
C SER A 40 31.21 17.58 -7.10
N PHE A 41 30.51 17.89 -8.19
CA PHE A 41 29.05 17.69 -8.29
C PHE A 41 28.60 16.24 -8.10
N PRO A 42 29.21 15.23 -8.78
CA PRO A 42 29.04 13.82 -8.46
C PRO A 42 29.15 13.48 -6.97
N PHE A 43 30.17 14.01 -6.29
CA PHE A 43 30.41 13.73 -4.88
C PHE A 43 29.28 14.27 -4.01
N VAL A 44 28.82 15.50 -4.28
CA VAL A 44 27.71 16.13 -3.55
C VAL A 44 26.40 15.36 -3.76
N LEU A 45 26.12 14.91 -4.99
CA LEU A 45 24.90 14.12 -5.24
C LEU A 45 24.94 12.76 -4.54
N CYS A 46 26.06 12.07 -4.61
CA CYS A 46 26.22 10.78 -3.93
C CYS A 46 26.19 10.93 -2.40
N THR A 47 26.75 11.99 -1.82
CA THR A 47 26.65 12.24 -0.37
C THR A 47 25.22 12.59 0.04
N LEU A 48 24.51 13.40 -0.76
CA LEU A 48 23.09 13.69 -0.56
C LEU A 48 22.27 12.40 -0.54
N LEU A 49 22.46 11.52 -1.52
CA LEU A 49 21.80 10.22 -1.59
C LEU A 49 22.03 9.37 -0.34
N VAL A 50 23.26 9.29 0.15
CA VAL A 50 23.58 8.55 1.39
C VAL A 50 22.90 9.17 2.61
N ILE A 51 22.87 10.50 2.71
CA ILE A 51 22.20 11.19 3.81
C ILE A 51 20.70 10.92 3.75
N THR A 52 20.07 11.05 2.58
CA THR A 52 18.64 10.78 2.40
C THR A 52 18.31 9.31 2.69
N GLN A 53 19.13 8.36 2.22
CA GLN A 53 18.99 6.94 2.54
C GLN A 53 19.03 6.71 4.06
N LYS A 54 20.01 7.28 4.76
CA LYS A 54 20.11 7.18 6.23
C LYS A 54 18.92 7.77 6.96
N LEU A 55 18.42 8.93 6.52
CA LEU A 55 17.24 9.57 7.13
C LEU A 55 16.00 8.70 6.95
N VAL A 56 15.80 8.14 5.76
CA VAL A 56 14.67 7.25 5.46
C VAL A 56 14.82 5.93 6.20
N ASP A 57 16.00 5.33 6.24
CA ASP A 57 16.25 4.11 7.01
C ASP A 57 15.98 4.33 8.50
N ASN A 58 16.30 5.49 9.05
CA ASN A 58 15.99 5.81 10.44
C ASN A 58 14.48 5.91 10.71
N GLU A 59 13.72 6.46 9.75
CA GLU A 59 12.25 6.51 9.82
C GLU A 59 11.61 5.13 9.63
N ILE A 60 12.13 4.33 8.70
CA ILE A 60 11.63 2.99 8.42
C ILE A 60 11.96 2.02 9.55
N ASN A 61 13.14 2.11 10.16
CA ASN A 61 13.56 1.21 11.23
C ASN A 61 12.95 1.56 12.60
N LYS A 62 11.92 2.41 12.65
CA LYS A 62 11.11 2.60 13.86
C LYS A 62 10.52 1.27 14.33
N LYS A 63 10.40 1.13 15.65
CA LYS A 63 9.86 -0.09 16.30
C LYS A 63 8.49 -0.49 15.77
N SER A 64 7.66 0.46 15.34
CA SER A 64 6.33 0.21 14.75
C SER A 64 6.38 -0.61 13.46
N ASN A 65 7.48 -0.57 12.71
CA ASN A 65 7.65 -1.27 11.44
C ASN A 65 8.44 -2.57 11.59
N GLN A 66 8.78 -2.95 12.82
CA GLN A 66 9.49 -4.19 13.13
C GLN A 66 8.55 -5.14 13.86
N CYS A 67 8.83 -6.44 13.75
CA CYS A 67 8.09 -7.41 14.54
C CYS A 67 8.27 -7.12 16.04
N GLY A 68 7.19 -7.18 16.79
CA GLY A 68 7.20 -6.98 18.23
C GLY A 68 8.02 -8.06 18.93
N CYS A 69 8.79 -7.64 19.92
CA CYS A 69 9.68 -8.51 20.69
C CYS A 69 9.52 -8.25 22.18
N GLN A 70 9.51 -9.32 22.96
CA GLN A 70 9.48 -9.25 24.40
C GLN A 70 10.71 -9.96 24.99
N CYS A 71 11.20 -9.39 26.08
CA CYS A 71 12.24 -9.98 26.91
C CYS A 71 11.63 -11.10 27.76
N ILE A 72 12.07 -12.34 27.57
CA ILE A 72 11.61 -13.50 28.34
C ILE A 72 12.83 -14.25 28.84
N ASP A 73 12.79 -14.65 30.11
CA ASP A 73 13.79 -15.57 30.68
C ASP A 73 13.32 -17.00 30.40
N THR A 74 13.80 -17.57 29.29
CA THR A 74 13.40 -18.90 28.81
C THR A 74 13.87 -20.02 29.76
N ASN A 75 14.92 -19.78 30.55
CA ASN A 75 15.62 -20.80 31.34
C ASN A 75 15.49 -20.62 32.87
N GLY A 76 14.88 -19.52 33.32
CA GLY A 76 14.81 -19.16 34.74
C GLY A 76 16.16 -18.77 35.35
N ASP A 77 17.14 -18.40 34.52
CA ASP A 77 18.51 -18.08 34.92
C ASP A 77 18.73 -16.58 35.19
N GLY A 78 17.67 -15.78 35.10
CA GLY A 78 17.67 -14.33 35.23
C GLY A 78 18.17 -13.60 33.98
N LYS A 79 18.48 -14.30 32.87
CA LYS A 79 18.92 -13.67 31.63
C LYS A 79 17.77 -13.46 30.67
N CYS A 80 17.64 -12.21 30.26
CA CYS A 80 16.67 -11.78 29.26
C CYS A 80 17.05 -12.27 27.86
N GLU A 81 16.27 -13.18 27.29
CA GLU A 81 16.34 -13.52 25.87
C GLU A 81 15.25 -12.74 25.12
N THR A 82 15.63 -12.03 24.05
CA THR A 82 14.66 -11.28 23.24
C THR A 82 13.98 -12.22 22.27
N VAL A 83 12.69 -12.50 22.52
CA VAL A 83 11.85 -13.35 21.66
C VAL A 83 10.90 -12.46 20.86
N CYS A 84 10.99 -12.53 19.54
CA CYS A 84 10.12 -11.78 18.64
C CYS A 84 9.03 -12.69 18.06
N GLY A 85 7.82 -12.17 17.92
CA GLY A 85 6.71 -12.95 17.39
C GLY A 85 5.42 -12.17 17.29
N LEU A 86 4.48 -12.75 16.56
CA LEU A 86 3.15 -12.17 16.34
C LEU A 86 2.41 -11.92 17.66
N GLN A 87 2.63 -12.77 18.68
CA GLN A 87 2.04 -12.64 20.01
C GLN A 87 2.47 -11.39 20.79
N PHE A 88 3.57 -10.75 20.40
CA PHE A 88 4.12 -9.55 21.04
C PHE A 88 4.00 -8.33 20.14
N SER A 89 3.24 -8.44 19.04
CA SER A 89 3.15 -7.44 17.99
C SER A 89 1.76 -6.84 17.93
N ASP A 90 1.71 -5.54 17.71
CA ASP A 90 0.46 -4.82 17.44
C ASP A 90 0.05 -4.95 15.96
N LEU A 91 -1.13 -4.42 15.61
CA LEU A 91 -1.67 -4.47 14.24
C LEU A 91 -0.70 -3.91 13.19
N ASP A 92 0.04 -2.86 13.52
CA ASP A 92 1.00 -2.22 12.59
C ASP A 92 2.35 -2.95 12.50
N GLN A 93 2.72 -3.73 13.52
CA GLN A 93 3.96 -4.53 13.57
C GLN A 93 3.79 -5.93 12.97
N SER A 94 2.57 -6.49 13.08
CA SER A 94 2.20 -7.81 12.56
C SER A 94 2.63 -8.09 11.12
N PRO A 95 2.61 -7.11 10.17
CA PRO A 95 3.03 -7.35 8.80
C PRO A 95 4.53 -7.63 8.68
N SER A 96 5.35 -7.21 9.64
CA SER A 96 6.80 -7.41 9.62
C SER A 96 7.25 -8.74 10.24
N CYS A 97 6.34 -9.46 10.91
CA CYS A 97 6.65 -10.71 11.58
C CYS A 97 6.75 -11.92 10.65
N PRO A 98 7.58 -12.92 10.97
CA PRO A 98 7.51 -14.22 10.33
C PRO A 98 6.21 -14.93 10.74
N VAL A 99 5.47 -15.45 9.76
CA VAL A 99 4.23 -16.20 9.98
C VAL A 99 4.32 -17.51 9.21
N PRO A 100 4.91 -18.58 9.80
CA PRO A 100 5.05 -19.87 9.13
C PRO A 100 3.71 -20.63 9.03
N SER A 101 2.82 -20.42 10.00
CA SER A 101 1.47 -20.99 10.01
C SER A 101 0.47 -19.89 10.40
N PRO A 102 -0.20 -19.26 9.43
CA PRO A 102 -1.21 -18.23 9.67
C PRO A 102 -2.38 -18.73 10.53
N LEU A 103 -2.98 -17.83 11.32
CA LEU A 103 -4.16 -18.16 12.10
C LEU A 103 -5.38 -18.39 11.21
N LYS A 104 -6.31 -19.19 11.72
CA LYS A 104 -7.62 -19.41 11.13
C LYS A 104 -8.61 -18.48 11.82
N TRP A 105 -8.91 -17.35 11.21
CA TRP A 105 -9.89 -16.40 11.72
C TRP A 105 -11.30 -16.87 11.39
N PRO A 106 -12.26 -16.82 12.33
CA PRO A 106 -13.65 -17.08 11.98
C PRO A 106 -14.13 -15.99 11.01
N PRO A 107 -14.99 -16.32 10.04
CA PRO A 107 -15.48 -15.33 9.10
C PRO A 107 -16.41 -14.33 9.79
N LEU A 108 -16.05 -13.06 9.72
CA LEU A 108 -16.78 -11.96 10.35
C LEU A 108 -17.56 -11.15 9.31
N LEU A 109 -18.70 -10.58 9.70
CA LEU A 109 -19.37 -9.47 8.99
C LEU A 109 -18.81 -8.11 9.42
N GLN A 110 -18.83 -7.12 8.52
CA GLN A 110 -18.62 -5.73 8.91
C GLN A 110 -19.92 -5.17 9.51
N VAL A 111 -19.93 -4.90 10.80
CA VAL A 111 -21.11 -4.43 11.54
C VAL A 111 -21.01 -2.92 11.78
N PRO A 112 -22.09 -2.14 11.59
CA PRO A 112 -22.07 -0.74 11.97
C PRO A 112 -21.88 -0.55 13.49
N PRO A 113 -21.04 0.40 13.93
CA PRO A 113 -20.92 0.79 15.33
C PRO A 113 -22.29 1.16 15.92
N PRO A 114 -22.55 0.90 17.22
CA PRO A 114 -23.86 1.15 17.85
C PRO A 114 -24.39 2.57 17.65
N GLN A 115 -23.52 3.58 17.66
CA GLN A 115 -23.88 4.98 17.45
C GLN A 115 -24.34 5.33 16.02
N TYR A 116 -24.01 4.50 15.03
CA TYR A 116 -24.29 4.77 13.62
C TYR A 116 -25.35 3.84 13.00
N ARG A 117 -25.82 2.82 13.73
CA ARG A 117 -26.86 1.89 13.26
C ARG A 117 -28.12 2.63 12.83
N ALA A 118 -28.73 2.22 11.72
CA ALA A 118 -29.90 2.87 11.14
C ALA A 118 -31.07 2.99 12.13
N VAL A 119 -31.59 4.21 12.25
CA VAL A 119 -32.78 4.55 13.05
C VAL A 119 -33.71 5.45 12.23
N ARG A 120 -34.95 5.57 12.70
CA ARG A 120 -35.91 6.53 12.15
C ARG A 120 -35.38 7.95 12.35
N SER A 121 -35.40 8.73 11.28
CA SER A 121 -34.92 10.13 11.24
C SER A 121 -35.73 10.94 10.23
N ALA A 122 -35.58 12.27 10.21
CA ALA A 122 -36.27 13.08 9.20
C ALA A 122 -35.78 12.76 7.77
N SER A 123 -34.51 12.40 7.63
CA SER A 123 -33.91 11.93 6.38
C SER A 123 -34.35 10.51 5.99
N ASN A 124 -34.70 9.66 6.97
CA ASN A 124 -35.19 8.30 6.76
C ASN A 124 -36.48 8.03 7.56
N PRO A 125 -37.66 8.48 7.05
CA PRO A 125 -38.92 8.47 7.81
C PRO A 125 -39.60 7.09 7.86
N SER A 126 -38.92 6.01 7.46
CA SER A 126 -39.51 4.67 7.44
C SER A 126 -39.91 4.23 8.85
N THR A 127 -41.19 3.90 9.04
CA THR A 127 -41.75 3.54 10.36
C THR A 127 -41.30 2.17 10.85
N ASP A 128 -40.72 1.36 9.99
CA ASP A 128 -40.18 0.03 10.31
C ASP A 128 -38.77 0.08 10.93
N LEU A 129 -38.12 1.24 10.91
CA LEU A 129 -36.86 1.47 11.62
C LEU A 129 -37.09 1.79 13.11
N PRO A 130 -36.15 1.39 13.98
CA PRO A 130 -36.22 1.69 15.42
C PRO A 130 -36.04 3.19 15.69
N ASP A 131 -36.55 3.66 16.83
CA ASP A 131 -36.37 5.05 17.26
C ASP A 131 -34.91 5.34 17.67
N GLU A 132 -34.49 6.59 17.50
CA GLU A 132 -33.11 7.04 17.77
C GLU A 132 -32.62 6.78 19.20
N SER A 133 -33.54 6.69 20.17
CA SER A 133 -33.24 6.37 21.57
C SER A 133 -32.46 5.07 21.74
N CYS A 134 -32.60 4.10 20.82
CA CYS A 134 -31.84 2.85 20.90
C CYS A 134 -30.33 3.08 20.78
N ARG A 135 -29.87 4.15 20.09
CA ARG A 135 -28.44 4.46 19.93
C ARG A 135 -27.82 4.87 21.24
N GLN A 136 -28.55 5.65 22.03
CA GLN A 136 -28.13 6.10 23.36
C GLN A 136 -27.96 4.92 24.32
N THR A 137 -28.80 3.89 24.17
CA THR A 137 -28.71 2.66 24.98
C THR A 137 -27.74 1.61 24.41
N GLY A 138 -27.21 1.79 23.20
CA GLY A 138 -26.37 0.80 22.51
C GLY A 138 -27.11 -0.45 21.99
N ASN A 139 -28.44 -0.49 22.13
CA ASN A 139 -29.25 -1.69 21.88
C ASN A 139 -29.91 -1.72 20.48
N CYS A 140 -29.58 -0.80 19.58
CA CYS A 140 -30.16 -0.80 18.24
C CYS A 140 -29.88 -2.12 17.50
N PRO A 141 -30.88 -2.71 16.82
CA PRO A 141 -30.65 -3.84 15.92
C PRO A 141 -29.76 -3.44 14.74
N VAL A 142 -29.16 -4.44 14.10
CA VAL A 142 -28.51 -4.27 12.80
C VAL A 142 -29.54 -4.46 11.70
N THR A 143 -29.73 -3.44 10.88
CA THR A 143 -30.75 -3.46 9.81
C THR A 143 -30.19 -4.09 8.54
N ILE A 144 -30.99 -4.92 7.89
CA ILE A 144 -30.69 -5.54 6.59
C ILE A 144 -31.87 -5.27 5.67
N LEU A 145 -31.59 -4.77 4.47
CA LEU A 145 -32.63 -4.56 3.46
C LEU A 145 -32.71 -5.74 2.51
N ILE A 146 -33.92 -6.16 2.18
CA ILE A 146 -34.17 -7.26 1.26
C ILE A 146 -35.20 -6.88 0.20
N THR A 147 -34.98 -7.36 -1.02
CA THR A 147 -35.92 -7.24 -2.13
C THR A 147 -35.78 -8.44 -3.08
N GLY A 148 -36.64 -8.52 -4.08
CA GLY A 148 -36.65 -9.58 -5.08
C GLY A 148 -38.03 -9.77 -5.70
N THR A 149 -38.12 -10.60 -6.74
CA THR A 149 -39.39 -10.88 -7.44
C THR A 149 -40.40 -11.63 -6.57
N ASN A 150 -39.92 -12.50 -5.68
CA ASN A 150 -40.74 -13.28 -4.76
C ASN A 150 -40.46 -12.89 -3.30
N GLN A 151 -41.40 -12.14 -2.72
CA GLN A 151 -41.29 -11.62 -1.37
C GLN A 151 -41.24 -12.69 -0.29
N THR A 152 -42.05 -13.73 -0.40
CA THR A 152 -42.09 -14.80 0.60
C THR A 152 -40.78 -15.58 0.59
N LEU A 153 -40.23 -15.85 -0.59
CA LEU A 153 -38.92 -16.48 -0.73
C LEU A 153 -37.82 -15.60 -0.11
N GLY A 154 -37.73 -14.33 -0.50
CA GLY A 154 -36.68 -13.43 0.02
C GLY A 154 -36.73 -13.25 1.54
N GLN A 155 -37.93 -13.13 2.12
CA GLN A 155 -38.10 -13.07 3.58
C GLN A 155 -37.71 -14.39 4.26
N SER A 156 -38.05 -15.54 3.67
CA SER A 156 -37.67 -16.84 4.23
C SER A 156 -36.15 -17.06 4.23
N LEU A 157 -35.47 -16.65 3.14
CA LEU A 157 -34.02 -16.70 3.03
C LEU A 157 -33.35 -15.77 4.05
N ALA A 158 -33.83 -14.53 4.18
CA ALA A 158 -33.29 -13.57 5.15
C ALA A 158 -33.46 -14.03 6.60
N ALA A 159 -34.59 -14.68 6.93
CA ALA A 159 -34.82 -15.25 8.26
C ALA A 159 -33.87 -16.42 8.55
N SER A 160 -33.57 -17.25 7.55
CA SER A 160 -32.59 -18.34 7.67
C SER A 160 -31.17 -17.84 7.95
N MET A 161 -30.77 -16.69 7.39
CA MET A 161 -29.41 -16.15 7.54
C MET A 161 -28.99 -15.87 8.98
N PHE A 162 -29.92 -15.50 9.87
CA PHE A 162 -29.64 -15.12 11.27
C PHE A 162 -30.45 -15.95 12.27
N SER A 163 -30.83 -17.16 11.87
CA SER A 163 -31.56 -18.06 12.76
C SER A 163 -30.77 -18.34 14.04
N PRO A 164 -31.42 -18.35 15.22
CA PRO A 164 -30.75 -18.56 16.48
C PRO A 164 -30.08 -19.95 16.51
N PRO A 165 -28.92 -20.09 17.17
CA PRO A 165 -28.20 -21.36 17.23
C PRO A 165 -29.07 -22.41 17.92
N SER A 166 -29.35 -23.51 17.21
CA SER A 166 -29.99 -24.68 17.80
C SER A 166 -29.09 -25.28 18.89
N PRO A 167 -29.63 -25.76 20.02
CA PRO A 167 -28.85 -26.27 21.15
C PRO A 167 -27.93 -27.46 20.82
N LEU A 168 -28.11 -28.12 19.66
CA LEU A 168 -27.25 -29.19 19.17
C LEU A 168 -26.03 -28.71 18.33
N ASN A 169 -25.98 -27.46 17.87
CA ASN A 169 -24.91 -26.96 16.99
C ASN A 169 -24.49 -25.53 17.37
N SER A 170 -23.40 -25.42 18.14
CA SER A 170 -22.81 -24.14 18.56
C SER A 170 -22.06 -23.38 17.44
N THR A 171 -21.88 -24.00 16.27
CA THR A 171 -21.09 -23.48 15.15
C THR A 171 -21.83 -22.47 14.26
N ASN A 172 -23.13 -22.24 14.49
CA ASN A 172 -23.98 -21.41 13.63
C ASN A 172 -23.95 -19.92 13.95
N SER A 173 -23.19 -19.50 14.97
CA SER A 173 -23.17 -18.11 15.41
C SER A 173 -22.69 -17.19 14.29
N VAL A 174 -23.49 -16.17 13.96
CA VAL A 174 -23.13 -15.21 12.92
C VAL A 174 -22.29 -14.10 13.54
N LEU A 175 -20.97 -14.25 13.41
CA LEU A 175 -20.05 -13.31 13.99
C LEU A 175 -19.86 -12.07 13.11
N GLY A 176 -19.67 -10.93 13.75
CA GLY A 176 -19.33 -9.67 13.10
C GLY A 176 -18.54 -8.75 14.01
N SER A 177 -17.96 -7.70 13.43
CA SER A 177 -17.23 -6.68 14.17
C SER A 177 -17.35 -5.34 13.48
N ASP A 178 -17.31 -4.28 14.28
CA ASP A 178 -17.29 -2.87 13.86
C ASP A 178 -15.89 -2.34 13.59
N SER A 179 -14.86 -3.10 13.97
CA SER A 179 -13.46 -2.76 13.72
C SER A 179 -13.17 -2.53 12.23
N LEU A 180 -12.31 -1.55 11.97
CA LEU A 180 -11.72 -1.33 10.65
C LEU A 180 -10.73 -2.45 10.36
N THR A 181 -10.82 -3.02 9.17
CA THR A 181 -9.87 -4.02 8.66
C THR A 181 -8.51 -3.40 8.36
N LYS A 182 -7.49 -4.24 8.18
CA LYS A 182 -6.14 -3.85 7.76
C LYS A 182 -5.88 -4.35 6.31
N GLN A 183 -4.66 -4.13 5.80
CA GLN A 183 -4.29 -4.56 4.44
C GLN A 183 -4.10 -6.08 4.33
N ASP A 184 -3.87 -6.74 5.46
CA ASP A 184 -3.73 -8.16 5.61
C ASP A 184 -4.60 -8.67 6.78
N SER A 185 -4.72 -9.98 6.89
CA SER A 185 -5.41 -10.68 7.98
C SER A 185 -4.44 -11.50 8.83
N PHE A 186 -3.20 -11.04 9.07
CA PHE A 186 -2.29 -11.74 10.00
C PHE A 186 -2.77 -11.61 11.45
N LEU A 187 -3.17 -10.42 11.85
CA LEU A 187 -3.95 -10.15 13.06
C LEU A 187 -5.27 -9.49 12.67
N ASP A 188 -6.40 -10.09 13.02
CA ASP A 188 -7.70 -9.46 12.78
C ASP A 188 -7.98 -8.41 13.87
N PRO A 189 -8.19 -7.14 13.51
CA PRO A 189 -8.48 -6.05 14.45
C PRO A 189 -9.65 -6.33 15.41
N ALA A 190 -10.61 -7.17 15.01
CA ALA A 190 -11.73 -7.56 15.86
C ALA A 190 -11.32 -8.32 17.14
N PHE A 191 -10.14 -8.94 17.14
CA PHE A 191 -9.63 -9.73 18.26
C PHE A 191 -8.57 -8.99 19.09
N VAL A 192 -8.08 -7.85 18.61
CA VAL A 192 -7.02 -7.07 19.29
C VAL A 192 -7.59 -5.79 19.91
N GLU A 193 -8.38 -5.04 19.14
CA GLU A 193 -8.88 -3.71 19.55
C GLU A 193 -10.41 -3.56 19.39
N GLY A 194 -11.04 -4.41 18.58
CA GLY A 194 -12.45 -4.30 18.20
C GLY A 194 -13.44 -5.02 19.11
N SER A 195 -14.72 -4.71 18.90
CA SER A 195 -15.83 -5.46 19.50
C SER A 195 -16.25 -6.62 18.62
N LEU A 196 -16.61 -7.75 19.23
CA LEU A 196 -17.24 -8.87 18.55
C LEU A 196 -18.74 -8.90 18.84
N TYR A 197 -19.51 -9.16 17.80
CA TYR A 197 -20.96 -9.28 17.87
C TYR A 197 -21.40 -10.66 17.40
N ASN A 198 -22.42 -11.20 18.07
CA ASN A 198 -23.14 -12.38 17.62
C ASN A 198 -24.51 -11.94 17.11
N ILE A 199 -24.73 -12.01 15.80
CA ILE A 199 -25.92 -11.47 15.15
C ILE A 199 -26.97 -12.58 15.05
N GLN A 200 -28.15 -12.34 15.61
CA GLN A 200 -29.24 -13.32 15.65
C GLN A 200 -30.58 -12.65 15.39
N SER A 201 -31.63 -13.39 15.02
CA SER A 201 -32.97 -12.82 14.86
C SER A 201 -33.57 -12.36 16.20
N GLN A 202 -33.21 -13.02 17.30
CA GLN A 202 -33.65 -12.70 18.65
C GLN A 202 -32.51 -12.96 19.63
N CYS A 203 -32.25 -12.01 20.53
CA CYS A 203 -31.27 -12.16 21.59
C CYS A 203 -31.95 -12.54 22.89
N THR A 204 -31.42 -13.55 23.58
CA THR A 204 -31.82 -13.89 24.95
C THR A 204 -31.02 -13.05 25.96
N SER A 205 -31.63 -12.74 27.09
CA SER A 205 -30.97 -12.04 28.20
C SER A 205 -29.74 -12.84 28.64
N ASN A 206 -28.55 -12.22 28.64
CA ASN A 206 -27.24 -12.82 29.00
C ASN A 206 -26.62 -13.80 27.98
N SER A 207 -26.86 -13.62 26.68
CA SER A 207 -26.18 -14.38 25.62
C SER A 207 -24.80 -13.81 25.27
N THR A 208 -23.85 -13.86 26.22
CA THR A 208 -22.42 -13.66 25.91
C THR A 208 -21.78 -15.01 25.57
N VAL A 209 -21.03 -15.06 24.47
CA VAL A 209 -20.29 -16.26 24.03
C VAL A 209 -18.84 -15.87 23.84
N ASN A 210 -17.92 -16.67 24.36
CA ASN A 210 -16.50 -16.40 24.20
C ASN A 210 -16.00 -17.07 22.93
N VAL A 211 -15.42 -16.28 22.03
CA VAL A 211 -14.77 -16.78 20.83
C VAL A 211 -13.28 -16.75 21.08
N SER A 212 -12.64 -17.91 20.95
CA SER A 212 -11.21 -18.05 21.14
C SER A 212 -10.52 -18.49 19.85
N VAL A 213 -9.41 -17.84 19.51
CA VAL A 213 -8.53 -18.20 18.40
C VAL A 213 -7.14 -18.45 18.96
N SER A 214 -6.61 -19.65 18.73
CA SER A 214 -5.30 -20.05 19.26
C SER A 214 -4.19 -19.86 18.23
N LEU A 215 -3.16 -19.13 18.62
CA LEU A 215 -1.86 -19.03 17.95
C LEU A 215 -0.90 -20.07 18.55
N HIS A 216 -0.45 -21.02 17.74
CA HIS A 216 0.64 -21.92 18.13
C HIS A 216 2.00 -21.26 17.81
N ALA A 217 2.57 -20.57 18.80
CA ALA A 217 3.85 -19.88 18.65
C ALA A 217 5.05 -20.84 18.67
N SER A 218 4.92 -21.96 19.38
CA SER A 218 5.92 -23.05 19.39
C SER A 218 5.27 -24.40 19.71
N LYS A 219 6.05 -25.49 19.69
CA LYS A 219 5.57 -26.83 20.11
C LYS A 219 5.07 -26.87 21.58
N SER A 220 5.46 -25.90 22.42
CA SER A 220 5.15 -25.85 23.85
C SER A 220 4.41 -24.59 24.30
N SER A 221 4.15 -23.61 23.42
CA SER A 221 3.45 -22.36 23.76
C SER A 221 2.33 -22.03 22.77
N SER A 222 1.13 -21.85 23.32
CA SER A 222 -0.06 -21.38 22.62
C SER A 222 -0.57 -20.08 23.23
N PHE A 223 -0.78 -19.05 22.41
CA PHE A 223 -1.45 -17.81 22.82
C PHE A 223 -2.89 -17.84 22.34
N ASN A 224 -3.84 -17.47 23.20
CA ASN A 224 -5.26 -17.47 22.86
C ASN A 224 -5.77 -16.04 22.81
N PHE A 225 -6.29 -15.63 21.66
CA PHE A 225 -7.09 -14.41 21.53
C PHE A 225 -8.51 -14.77 21.96
N VAL A 226 -8.97 -14.25 23.09
CA VAL A 226 -10.30 -14.54 23.64
C VAL A 226 -11.08 -13.23 23.76
N ASN A 227 -12.13 -13.11 22.96
CA ASN A 227 -13.02 -11.96 23.01
C ASN A 227 -14.45 -12.42 23.28
N GLU A 228 -15.16 -11.65 24.10
CA GLU A 228 -16.56 -11.86 24.41
C GLU A 228 -17.44 -11.29 23.30
N THR A 229 -18.41 -12.05 22.82
CA THR A 229 -19.36 -11.58 21.81
C THR A 229 -20.60 -10.99 22.48
N ILE A 230 -21.03 -9.82 22.01
CA ILE A 230 -22.30 -9.21 22.42
C ILE A 230 -23.39 -9.61 21.43
N CYS A 231 -24.52 -10.13 21.90
CA CYS A 231 -25.64 -10.45 21.01
C CYS A 231 -26.27 -9.18 20.44
N VAL A 232 -26.49 -9.14 19.13
CA VAL A 232 -27.16 -8.03 18.45
C VAL A 232 -28.31 -8.57 17.58
N PRO A 233 -29.55 -8.08 17.76
CA PRO A 233 -30.66 -8.52 16.94
C PRO A 233 -30.51 -8.03 15.50
N SER A 234 -30.85 -8.88 14.54
CA SER A 234 -30.97 -8.55 13.12
C SER A 234 -32.41 -8.13 12.79
N LEU A 235 -32.55 -7.03 12.06
CA LEU A 235 -33.82 -6.50 11.60
C LEU A 235 -33.87 -6.60 10.07
N ASN A 236 -34.61 -7.58 9.56
CA ASN A 236 -34.78 -7.80 8.12
C ASN A 236 -35.98 -6.98 7.62
N LEU A 237 -35.74 -6.01 6.71
CA LEU A 237 -36.75 -5.11 6.19
C LEU A 237 -36.93 -5.27 4.68
N TRP A 238 -38.18 -5.45 4.23
CA TRP A 238 -38.50 -5.58 2.81
C TRP A 238 -38.61 -4.22 2.12
N ARG A 239 -38.09 -4.13 0.89
CA ARG A 239 -38.23 -2.98 -0.01
C ARG A 239 -38.78 -3.42 -1.35
N ASN A 240 -39.53 -2.53 -2.00
CA ASN A 240 -40.24 -2.88 -3.24
C ASN A 240 -39.30 -2.96 -4.45
N SER A 241 -38.14 -2.31 -4.37
CA SER A 241 -37.18 -2.27 -5.48
C SER A 241 -35.74 -2.08 -4.99
N SER A 242 -34.78 -2.47 -5.82
CA SER A 242 -33.35 -2.19 -5.60
C SER A 242 -33.03 -0.69 -5.67
N THR A 243 -33.83 0.11 -6.40
CA THR A 243 -33.72 1.57 -6.40
C THR A 243 -34.07 2.19 -5.05
N GLU A 244 -35.08 1.64 -4.36
CA GLU A 244 -35.45 2.08 -3.02
C GLU A 244 -34.36 1.72 -1.99
N ILE A 245 -33.75 0.54 -2.13
CA ILE A 245 -32.56 0.15 -1.34
C ILE A 245 -31.42 1.14 -1.56
N ASN A 246 -31.10 1.46 -2.81
CA ASN A 246 -30.02 2.41 -3.14
C ASN A 246 -30.28 3.80 -2.56
N ASP A 247 -31.51 4.33 -2.69
CA ASP A 247 -31.87 5.63 -2.12
C ASP A 247 -31.75 5.61 -0.58
N GLN A 248 -32.23 4.56 0.08
CA GLN A 248 -32.15 4.44 1.53
C GLN A 248 -30.71 4.32 2.04
N ILE A 249 -29.87 3.52 1.37
CA ILE A 249 -28.44 3.40 1.70
C ILE A 249 -27.73 4.74 1.47
N TYR A 250 -28.04 5.43 0.37
CA TYR A 250 -27.43 6.72 0.05
C TYR A 250 -27.79 7.78 1.09
N ARG A 251 -29.06 7.88 1.50
CA ARG A 251 -29.49 8.76 2.60
C ARG A 251 -28.86 8.39 3.94
N GLY A 252 -28.47 7.12 4.12
CA GLY A 252 -27.74 6.64 5.29
C GLY A 252 -26.29 7.14 5.38
N TYR A 253 -25.72 7.61 4.26
CA TYR A 253 -24.37 8.14 4.19
C TYR A 253 -24.35 9.63 4.59
N GLU A 254 -23.29 10.05 5.30
CA GLU A 254 -23.13 11.43 5.82
C GLU A 254 -23.38 12.50 4.76
N LYS A 255 -22.90 12.31 3.52
CA LYS A 255 -23.08 13.30 2.43
C LYS A 255 -24.40 13.15 1.67
N GLY A 256 -25.16 12.09 1.94
CA GLY A 256 -26.42 11.80 1.27
C GLY A 256 -27.65 12.37 1.96
N ASN A 257 -27.50 12.95 3.15
CA ASN A 257 -28.59 13.62 3.86
C ASN A 257 -28.22 15.06 4.27
N ALA A 258 -29.24 15.90 4.45
CA ALA A 258 -29.05 17.31 4.82
C ALA A 258 -28.50 17.48 6.26
N GLU A 259 -28.73 16.50 7.12
CA GLU A 259 -28.38 16.51 8.55
C GLU A 259 -26.91 16.14 8.81
N ARG A 260 -26.21 15.62 7.79
CA ARG A 260 -24.85 15.05 7.88
C ARG A 260 -24.69 14.00 8.98
N GLN A 261 -25.68 13.13 9.11
CA GLN A 261 -25.69 12.06 10.10
C GLN A 261 -25.44 10.71 9.44
N TYR A 262 -24.82 9.79 10.18
CA TYR A 262 -24.70 8.40 9.76
C TYR A 262 -25.96 7.62 10.13
N ASN A 263 -26.46 6.84 9.17
CA ASN A 263 -27.59 5.94 9.31
C ASN A 263 -27.23 4.64 8.59
N GLU A 264 -26.26 3.92 9.15
CA GLU A 264 -25.63 2.77 8.52
C GLU A 264 -26.52 1.52 8.60
N ILE A 265 -26.58 0.82 7.47
CA ILE A 265 -27.26 -0.45 7.29
C ILE A 265 -26.18 -1.52 7.15
N LEU A 266 -26.38 -2.70 7.74
CA LEU A 266 -25.40 -3.80 7.72
C LEU A 266 -25.08 -4.25 6.30
N GLY A 267 -26.11 -4.34 5.46
CA GLY A 267 -26.03 -4.73 4.06
C GLY A 267 -27.42 -4.86 3.45
N ALA A 268 -27.47 -5.17 2.16
CA ALA A 268 -28.72 -5.45 1.47
C ALA A 268 -28.59 -6.60 0.48
N TYR A 269 -29.71 -7.26 0.19
CA TYR A 269 -29.80 -8.41 -0.70
C TYR A 269 -31.00 -8.27 -1.64
N ASP A 270 -30.76 -8.34 -2.93
CA ASP A 270 -31.80 -8.40 -3.96
C ASP A 270 -31.77 -9.79 -4.59
N PHE A 271 -32.78 -10.60 -4.27
CA PHE A 271 -32.88 -11.98 -4.74
C PHE A 271 -33.36 -12.10 -6.19
N LEU A 272 -33.59 -10.99 -6.90
CA LEU A 272 -33.91 -10.96 -8.33
C LEU A 272 -34.95 -12.02 -8.70
N ASN A 273 -34.65 -12.89 -9.67
CA ASN A 273 -35.47 -14.02 -10.13
C ASN A 273 -35.06 -15.37 -9.52
N SER A 274 -34.54 -15.37 -8.29
CA SER A 274 -34.15 -16.60 -7.59
C SER A 274 -35.34 -17.53 -7.36
N ASN A 275 -35.13 -18.83 -7.55
CA ASN A 275 -36.10 -19.91 -7.32
C ASN A 275 -35.36 -21.19 -6.94
N ALA A 276 -36.02 -22.35 -6.82
CA ALA A 276 -35.36 -23.59 -6.39
C ALA A 276 -34.18 -24.06 -7.27
N ASN A 277 -34.16 -23.67 -8.55
CA ASN A 277 -33.17 -24.13 -9.54
C ASN A 277 -32.22 -23.02 -10.01
N ASN A 278 -32.50 -21.76 -9.69
CA ASN A 278 -31.73 -20.60 -10.13
C ASN A 278 -31.46 -19.68 -8.94
N PHE A 279 -30.18 -19.46 -8.62
CA PHE A 279 -29.77 -18.54 -7.57
C PHE A 279 -29.13 -17.31 -8.19
N ASN A 280 -29.81 -16.17 -8.08
CA ASN A 280 -29.34 -14.90 -8.61
C ASN A 280 -29.54 -13.81 -7.54
N VAL A 281 -28.44 -13.23 -7.06
CA VAL A 281 -28.48 -12.28 -5.95
C VAL A 281 -27.53 -11.12 -6.16
N ASN A 282 -28.02 -9.90 -5.94
CA ASN A 282 -27.15 -8.73 -5.76
C ASN A 282 -26.93 -8.49 -4.27
N VAL A 283 -25.69 -8.16 -3.89
CA VAL A 283 -25.30 -7.93 -2.50
C VAL A 283 -24.70 -6.53 -2.37
N TRP A 284 -25.26 -5.74 -1.46
CA TRP A 284 -24.70 -4.45 -1.06
C TRP A 284 -23.90 -4.63 0.22
N TYR A 285 -22.68 -4.13 0.21
CA TYR A 285 -21.76 -4.18 1.33
C TYR A 285 -21.05 -2.84 1.49
N ASN A 286 -20.61 -2.54 2.71
CA ASN A 286 -19.87 -1.32 2.97
C ASN A 286 -18.41 -1.48 2.50
N ALA A 287 -18.03 -0.67 1.51
CA ALA A 287 -16.67 -0.60 0.97
C ALA A 287 -15.99 0.76 1.23
N THR A 288 -16.55 1.59 2.12
CA THR A 288 -16.11 2.99 2.33
C THR A 288 -14.61 3.07 2.67
N ASN A 289 -14.12 2.11 3.45
CA ASN A 289 -12.73 2.09 3.90
C ASN A 289 -11.80 1.30 2.97
N LYS A 290 -12.30 0.74 1.86
CA LYS A 290 -11.49 -0.10 0.96
C LYS A 290 -10.32 0.68 0.36
N ASP A 291 -10.59 1.90 -0.12
CA ASP A 291 -9.61 2.73 -0.81
C ASP A 291 -9.38 3.99 0.03
N ASN A 292 -8.19 4.13 0.61
CA ASN A 292 -7.83 5.33 1.36
C ASN A 292 -7.03 6.30 0.49
N TYR A 293 -7.15 7.61 0.75
CA TYR A 293 -6.47 8.67 0.00
C TYR A 293 -4.94 8.54 -0.01
N ASP A 294 -4.37 7.82 0.96
CA ASP A 294 -2.93 7.53 1.11
C ASP A 294 -2.44 6.39 0.19
N GLY A 295 -3.26 5.91 -0.76
CA GLY A 295 -2.90 4.79 -1.66
C GLY A 295 -2.86 3.42 -0.98
N ARG A 296 -3.38 3.33 0.25
CA ARG A 296 -3.51 2.09 1.02
C ARG A 296 -4.84 1.42 0.71
N PHE A 297 -4.80 0.11 0.50
CA PHE A 297 -5.99 -0.72 0.30
C PHE A 297 -6.28 -1.54 1.55
N PHE A 298 -7.53 -1.56 1.98
CA PHE A 298 -7.97 -2.34 3.14
C PHE A 298 -8.85 -3.51 2.69
N LEU A 299 -8.74 -4.64 3.40
CA LEU A 299 -9.57 -5.81 3.15
C LEU A 299 -11.03 -5.51 3.48
N VAL A 300 -11.97 -6.24 2.87
CA VAL A 300 -13.40 -6.10 3.17
C VAL A 300 -13.95 -7.45 3.61
N ARG A 301 -14.78 -7.44 4.67
CA ARG A 301 -15.46 -8.61 5.25
C ARG A 301 -16.63 -9.12 4.41
N LEU A 302 -16.44 -9.23 3.10
CA LEU A 302 -17.43 -9.73 2.14
C LEU A 302 -17.65 -11.25 2.16
N PRO A 303 -16.62 -12.11 2.39
CA PRO A 303 -16.81 -13.57 2.32
C PRO A 303 -17.90 -14.11 3.27
N ARG A 304 -18.05 -13.52 4.47
CA ARG A 304 -19.10 -13.94 5.40
C ARG A 304 -20.50 -13.58 4.88
N ALA A 305 -20.69 -12.39 4.32
CA ALA A 305 -21.98 -11.95 3.77
C ALA A 305 -22.43 -12.86 2.61
N LEU A 306 -21.49 -13.18 1.70
CA LEU A 306 -21.74 -14.10 0.59
C LEU A 306 -22.04 -15.53 1.05
N ASN A 307 -21.30 -16.02 2.05
CA ASN A 307 -21.56 -17.33 2.63
C ASN A 307 -22.96 -17.40 3.25
N LEU A 308 -23.37 -16.39 4.02
CA LEU A 308 -24.69 -16.41 4.68
C LEU A 308 -25.84 -16.52 3.68
N VAL A 309 -25.83 -15.69 2.64
CA VAL A 309 -26.91 -15.70 1.64
C VAL A 309 -26.91 -16.99 0.80
N SER A 310 -25.72 -17.48 0.44
CA SER A 310 -25.58 -18.73 -0.32
C SER A 310 -25.97 -19.95 0.52
N ASN A 311 -25.57 -19.97 1.79
CA ASN A 311 -25.91 -21.03 2.73
C ASN A 311 -27.41 -21.04 3.05
N ALA A 312 -28.05 -19.87 3.23
CA ALA A 312 -29.50 -19.78 3.42
C ALA A 312 -30.27 -20.33 2.22
N TYR A 313 -29.82 -20.02 0.99
CA TYR A 313 -30.40 -20.59 -0.23
C TYR A 313 -30.23 -22.11 -0.28
N LEU A 314 -29.02 -22.61 -0.01
CA LEU A 314 -28.76 -24.05 -0.01
C LEU A 314 -29.55 -24.78 1.06
N GLN A 315 -29.68 -24.23 2.26
CA GLN A 315 -30.46 -24.81 3.36
C GLN A 315 -31.93 -25.01 2.97
N LEU A 316 -32.46 -24.10 2.16
CA LEU A 316 -33.83 -24.19 1.70
C LEU A 316 -34.03 -25.27 0.61
N PHE A 317 -33.02 -25.53 -0.23
CA PHE A 317 -33.21 -26.33 -1.45
C PHE A 317 -32.34 -27.59 -1.58
N GLN A 318 -31.04 -27.55 -1.27
CA GLN A 318 -30.09 -28.56 -1.74
C GLN A 318 -28.93 -28.91 -0.79
N GLY A 319 -28.88 -28.37 0.44
CA GLY A 319 -27.89 -28.79 1.44
C GLY A 319 -27.41 -27.66 2.34
N ARG A 320 -26.12 -27.68 2.71
CA ARG A 320 -25.52 -26.70 3.62
C ARG A 320 -24.07 -26.43 3.19
N MET A 321 -23.66 -25.16 3.24
CA MET A 321 -22.29 -24.75 2.91
C MET A 321 -21.77 -23.76 3.96
N GLU A 322 -20.85 -24.23 4.80
CA GLU A 322 -20.31 -23.42 5.89
C GLU A 322 -18.92 -22.90 5.56
N LEU A 323 -18.70 -21.60 5.77
CA LEU A 323 -17.38 -21.01 5.75
C LEU A 323 -16.78 -21.17 7.15
N GLU A 324 -15.78 -22.04 7.27
CA GLU A 324 -15.16 -22.36 8.56
C GLU A 324 -14.21 -21.25 9.03
N PHE A 325 -13.31 -20.79 8.16
CA PHE A 325 -12.32 -19.78 8.49
C PHE A 325 -11.79 -19.01 7.28
N ILE A 326 -11.16 -17.88 7.55
CA ILE A 326 -10.33 -17.09 6.64
C ILE A 326 -8.90 -17.12 7.18
N LYS A 327 -7.91 -17.32 6.32
CA LYS A 327 -6.50 -17.33 6.71
C LYS A 327 -5.62 -16.74 5.62
N GLU A 328 -4.50 -16.16 6.03
CA GLU A 328 -3.46 -15.68 5.13
C GLU A 328 -2.55 -16.80 4.62
N MET A 329 -1.63 -16.43 3.74
CA MET A 329 -0.54 -17.30 3.29
C MET A 329 0.66 -17.24 4.24
N PRO A 330 1.40 -18.35 4.43
CA PRO A 330 2.66 -18.33 5.16
C PRO A 330 3.67 -17.36 4.57
N LYS A 331 4.42 -16.65 5.42
CA LYS A 331 5.48 -15.73 4.99
C LYS A 331 6.70 -15.73 5.92
N PRO A 332 7.90 -15.46 5.39
CA PRO A 332 9.06 -15.15 6.21
C PRO A 332 8.96 -13.74 6.82
N ALA A 333 9.86 -13.41 7.75
CA ALA A 333 9.96 -12.06 8.29
C ALA A 333 10.30 -11.06 7.19
N THR A 334 9.56 -9.96 7.13
CA THR A 334 9.78 -8.89 6.16
C THR A 334 10.33 -7.67 6.87
N LYS A 335 11.42 -7.12 6.33
CA LYS A 335 11.93 -5.80 6.72
C LYS A 335 11.62 -4.84 5.59
N LEU A 336 10.90 -3.77 5.88
CA LEU A 336 10.73 -2.69 4.90
C LEU A 336 12.11 -2.13 4.58
N LYS A 337 12.53 -2.25 3.32
CA LYS A 337 13.78 -1.69 2.81
C LYS A 337 13.40 -0.84 1.60
N LEU A 338 13.55 0.48 1.72
CA LEU A 338 13.41 1.38 0.58
C LEU A 338 14.80 1.71 0.08
N ASP A 339 15.13 1.26 -1.14
CA ASP A 339 16.37 1.65 -1.81
C ASP A 339 16.13 2.91 -2.65
N ILE A 340 16.44 4.06 -2.07
CA ILE A 340 16.27 5.36 -2.75
C ILE A 340 17.21 5.46 -3.94
N ALA A 341 18.37 4.79 -3.90
CA ALA A 341 19.30 4.78 -5.02
C ALA A 341 18.69 4.05 -6.22
N SER A 342 17.92 2.98 -6.01
CA SER A 342 17.16 2.34 -7.09
C SER A 342 16.02 3.21 -7.61
N LEU A 343 15.33 3.96 -6.74
CA LEU A 343 14.18 4.77 -7.13
C LEU A 343 14.57 6.03 -7.91
N LEU A 344 15.62 6.74 -7.46
CA LEU A 344 16.04 8.02 -8.02
C LEU A 344 17.32 7.92 -8.87
N GLY A 345 17.97 6.76 -8.92
CA GLY A 345 19.24 6.56 -9.60
C GLY A 345 19.21 6.96 -11.08
N THR A 346 18.12 6.63 -11.79
CA THR A 346 17.94 7.02 -13.20
C THR A 346 17.87 8.55 -13.38
N LEU A 347 17.17 9.24 -12.48
CA LEU A 347 17.04 10.70 -12.51
C LEU A 347 18.41 11.37 -12.25
N PHE A 348 19.12 10.92 -11.22
CA PHE A 348 20.44 11.46 -10.88
C PHE A 348 21.47 11.18 -11.97
N PHE A 349 21.44 9.98 -12.57
CA PHE A 349 22.28 9.65 -13.71
C PHE A 349 22.03 10.60 -14.89
N ALA A 350 20.77 10.83 -15.24
CA ALA A 350 20.41 11.75 -16.31
C ALA A 350 20.91 13.18 -16.03
N TRP A 351 20.75 13.67 -14.80
CA TRP A 351 21.26 15.00 -14.41
C TRP A 351 22.79 15.11 -14.52
N VAL A 352 23.52 14.10 -14.08
CA VAL A 352 24.99 14.05 -14.17
C VAL A 352 25.46 14.09 -15.62
N VAL A 353 24.80 13.34 -16.51
CA VAL A 353 25.12 13.33 -17.95
C VAL A 353 24.77 14.67 -18.62
N ILE A 354 23.60 15.22 -18.33
CA ILE A 354 23.15 16.51 -18.89
C ILE A 354 24.06 17.66 -18.44
N GLN A 355 24.64 17.61 -17.24
CA GLN A 355 25.54 18.65 -16.72
C GLN A 355 26.80 18.86 -17.59
N LEU A 356 27.23 17.86 -18.36
CA LEU A 356 28.37 17.99 -19.28
C LEU A 356 28.01 18.81 -20.53
N PHE A 357 26.74 18.85 -20.92
CA PHE A 357 26.30 19.52 -22.14
C PHE A 357 26.55 21.04 -22.12
N PRO A 358 26.19 21.79 -21.06
CA PRO A 358 26.56 23.21 -20.93
C PRO A 358 28.07 23.46 -20.99
N VAL A 359 28.91 22.55 -20.50
CA VAL A 359 30.38 22.69 -20.56
C VAL A 359 30.87 22.66 -22.01
N VAL A 360 30.36 21.73 -22.81
CA VAL A 360 30.67 21.65 -24.24
C VAL A 360 30.18 22.89 -24.97
N LEU A 361 28.93 23.30 -24.72
CA LEU A 361 28.31 24.46 -25.35
C LEU A 361 29.05 25.76 -25.04
N THR A 362 29.39 26.00 -23.77
CA THR A 362 30.10 27.23 -23.36
C THR A 362 31.50 27.30 -23.97
N ALA A 363 32.22 26.17 -24.08
CA ALA A 363 33.50 26.12 -24.78
C ALA A 363 33.36 26.47 -26.27
N LEU A 364 32.36 25.89 -26.96
CA LEU A 364 32.11 26.18 -28.38
C LEU A 364 31.68 27.63 -28.62
N VAL A 365 30.80 28.16 -27.78
CA VAL A 365 30.33 29.56 -27.85
C VAL A 365 31.48 30.52 -27.55
N TYR A 366 32.32 30.22 -26.56
CA TYR A 366 33.51 31.02 -26.25
C TYR A 366 34.47 31.08 -27.43
N GLU A 367 34.75 29.94 -28.08
CA GLU A 367 35.59 29.90 -29.29
C GLU A 367 35.01 30.73 -30.45
N LYS A 368 33.68 30.70 -30.60
CA LYS A 368 32.98 31.49 -31.61
C LYS A 368 33.04 32.99 -31.27
N GLN A 369 32.82 33.36 -30.02
CA GLN A 369 32.82 34.74 -29.55
C GLN A 369 34.20 35.40 -29.70
N GLN A 370 35.26 34.71 -29.31
CA GLN A 370 36.64 35.19 -29.43
C GLN A 370 37.21 35.04 -30.85
N LYS A 371 36.38 34.63 -31.83
CA LYS A 371 36.77 34.37 -33.22
C LYS A 371 37.95 33.40 -33.37
N LEU A 372 38.18 32.55 -32.36
CA LEU A 372 39.28 31.58 -32.33
C LEU A 372 39.16 30.58 -33.48
N ARG A 373 37.93 30.18 -33.83
CA ARG A 373 37.68 29.30 -34.99
C ARG A 373 38.18 29.91 -36.31
N ILE A 374 37.93 31.21 -36.51
CA ILE A 374 38.33 31.92 -37.73
C ILE A 374 39.85 32.01 -37.79
N MET A 375 40.51 32.32 -36.66
CA MET A 375 41.98 32.34 -36.59
C MET A 375 42.56 30.96 -36.93
N MET A 376 42.00 29.85 -36.43
CA MET A 376 42.49 28.50 -36.74
C MET A 376 42.29 28.13 -38.22
N LYS A 377 41.19 28.58 -38.84
CA LYS A 377 40.95 28.41 -40.28
C LYS A 377 41.95 29.19 -41.14
N MET A 378 42.33 30.40 -40.72
CA MET A 378 43.38 31.20 -41.38
C MET A 378 44.78 30.56 -41.27
N HIS A 379 45.02 29.68 -40.30
CA HIS A 379 46.25 28.90 -40.17
C HIS A 379 46.21 27.55 -40.92
N GLY A 380 45.20 27.34 -41.78
CA GLY A 380 45.10 26.15 -42.64
C GLY A 380 44.39 24.94 -42.01
N LEU A 381 43.65 25.11 -40.91
CA LEU A 381 42.81 24.06 -40.35
C LEU A 381 41.47 23.99 -41.09
N GLY A 382 41.17 22.85 -41.73
CA GLY A 382 39.89 22.61 -42.36
C GLY A 382 38.74 22.42 -41.36
N ASP A 383 37.50 22.69 -41.78
CA ASP A 383 36.32 22.57 -40.91
C ASP A 383 36.07 21.13 -40.45
N GLY A 384 36.33 20.12 -41.30
CA GLY A 384 36.18 18.70 -40.96
C GLY A 384 37.14 18.22 -39.86
N PRO A 385 38.48 18.39 -40.03
CA PRO A 385 39.46 18.06 -38.99
C PRO A 385 39.21 18.76 -37.65
N TYR A 386 38.78 20.03 -37.66
CA TYR A 386 38.41 20.75 -36.44
C TYR A 386 37.29 20.04 -35.66
N TRP A 387 36.16 19.72 -36.32
CA TRP A 387 35.04 19.06 -35.65
C TRP A 387 35.40 17.66 -35.16
N MET A 388 36.23 16.92 -35.89
CA MET A 388 36.72 15.59 -35.49
C MET A 388 37.60 15.67 -34.22
N ILE A 389 38.56 16.61 -34.20
CA ILE A 389 39.45 16.81 -33.04
C ILE A 389 38.67 17.33 -31.83
N SER A 390 37.75 18.29 -32.02
CA SER A 390 36.89 18.80 -30.95
C SER A 390 35.96 17.72 -30.39
N TYR A 391 35.37 16.89 -31.25
CA TYR A 391 34.52 15.77 -30.82
C TYR A 391 35.31 14.75 -29.98
N MET A 392 36.47 14.32 -30.48
CA MET A 392 37.34 13.38 -29.76
C MET A 392 37.79 13.94 -28.41
N TYR A 393 38.11 15.24 -28.35
CA TYR A 393 38.47 15.91 -27.10
C TYR A 393 37.33 15.89 -26.08
N PHE A 394 36.10 16.26 -26.47
CA PHE A 394 34.96 16.22 -25.56
C PHE A 394 34.54 14.80 -25.19
N LEU A 395 34.67 13.84 -26.10
CA LEU A 395 34.40 12.42 -25.81
C LEU A 395 35.32 11.89 -24.71
N VAL A 396 36.62 12.21 -24.76
CA VAL A 396 37.58 11.81 -23.72
C VAL A 396 37.22 12.44 -22.37
N ILE A 397 36.82 13.71 -22.34
CA ILE A 397 36.37 14.37 -21.10
C ILE A 397 35.13 13.68 -20.53
N CYS A 398 34.13 13.40 -21.38
CA CYS A 398 32.92 12.70 -20.97
C CYS A 398 33.26 11.31 -20.41
N ALA A 399 34.12 10.55 -21.10
CA ALA A 399 34.54 9.22 -20.65
C ALA A 399 35.25 9.26 -19.29
N LEU A 400 36.21 10.18 -19.11
CA LEU A 400 36.92 10.36 -17.83
C LEU A 400 35.95 10.75 -16.71
N TYR A 401 35.02 11.65 -16.98
CA TYR A 401 34.01 12.07 -16.01
C TYR A 401 33.10 10.90 -15.58
N MET A 402 32.65 10.09 -16.54
CA MET A 402 31.83 8.91 -16.25
C MET A 402 32.61 7.87 -15.45
N VAL A 403 33.90 7.67 -15.74
CA VAL A 403 34.76 6.77 -14.95
C VAL A 403 34.87 7.26 -13.50
N VAL A 404 35.07 8.56 -13.27
CA VAL A 404 35.11 9.14 -11.91
C VAL A 404 33.77 8.96 -11.19
N PHE A 405 32.66 9.23 -11.88
CA PHE A 405 31.31 9.05 -11.32
C PHE A 405 31.05 7.59 -10.93
N VAL A 406 31.34 6.63 -11.82
CA VAL A 406 31.13 5.20 -11.56
C VAL A 406 32.06 4.69 -10.46
N ALA A 407 33.34 5.10 -10.48
CA ALA A 407 34.29 4.71 -9.43
C ALA A 407 33.82 5.17 -8.06
N PHE A 408 33.38 6.43 -7.95
CA PHE A 408 32.85 6.96 -6.69
C PHE A 408 31.54 6.30 -6.27
N GLY A 409 30.59 6.14 -7.19
CA GLY A 409 29.34 5.43 -6.92
C GLY A 409 29.58 4.00 -6.42
N SER A 410 30.55 3.30 -7.00
CA SER A 410 30.92 1.96 -6.56
C SER A 410 31.55 1.92 -5.16
N LEU A 411 32.31 2.95 -4.78
CA LEU A 411 32.97 3.04 -3.48
C LEU A 411 31.96 3.35 -2.37
N VAL A 412 30.97 4.19 -2.68
CA VAL A 412 29.87 4.55 -1.78
C VAL A 412 28.80 3.46 -1.67
N GLY A 413 28.63 2.60 -2.68
CA GLY A 413 27.64 1.51 -2.67
C GLY A 413 28.08 0.22 -1.96
N ARG A 414 29.39 -0.01 -1.76
CA ARG A 414 29.92 -1.22 -1.09
C ARG A 414 29.60 -1.40 0.40
N PRO A 415 29.35 -0.37 1.23
CA PRO A 415 29.03 -0.56 2.65
C PRO A 415 27.56 -0.89 2.95
N HIS A 416 26.68 -1.09 1.96
CA HIS A 416 25.26 -1.42 2.20
C HIS A 416 24.79 -2.80 1.72
N TYR A 417 25.58 -3.50 0.90
CA TYR A 417 25.20 -4.83 0.40
C TYR A 417 25.84 -6.01 1.15
N SER A 418 26.76 -5.77 2.11
CA SER A 418 27.50 -6.83 2.82
C SER A 418 26.98 -7.17 4.22
N SER A 419 25.93 -6.50 4.71
CA SER A 419 25.20 -6.97 5.91
C SER A 419 23.78 -7.41 5.51
N SER A 420 23.67 -8.60 4.93
CA SER A 420 22.43 -9.38 4.97
C SER A 420 22.60 -10.54 5.93
#